data_AF-A0A1K1RVJ1-F1
#
_entry.id   AF-A0A1K1RVJ1-F1
#
_cell.length_a   1.000
_cell.length_b   1.000
_cell.length_c   1.000
_cell.angle_alpha   90.00
_cell.angle_beta   90.00
_cell.angle_gamma   90.00
#
_symmetry.space_group_name_H-M   'P 1'
#
loop_
_entity.id
_entity.type
_entity.pdbx_description
1 polymer ?
#
loop_
_entity_poly.entity_id
_entity_poly.type
_entity_poly.pdbx_seq_one_letter_code
_entity_poly.pdbx_strand_id
1 'polypeptide(L)'
;MKGSLGKLALAAISLFGIVGNAYALSLTSTSIKYFDENGAIVGQFLRTCEAVTYHGGNTHTAYTIYEATPCGSNPSPHYIVPGTIITNYTLPGFLTISAACGPAECEPAGIAEPRLLQDKGWTFTNP
;
A
#
# COMPACT_ATOMS: atom_id res chain seq x y z
N MET A 1 -62.28 8.14 -39.77
CA MET A 1 -61.64 9.44 -39.43
C MET A 1 -61.24 9.42 -37.97
N LYS A 2 -59.96 9.70 -37.66
CA LYS A 2 -59.40 10.28 -36.41
C LYS A 2 -59.87 9.63 -35.09
N GLY A 3 -59.10 8.83 -34.35
CA GLY A 3 -57.70 9.01 -33.96
C GLY A 3 -57.66 9.50 -32.51
N SER A 4 -57.15 8.71 -31.56
CA SER A 4 -56.62 9.20 -30.27
C SER A 4 -55.80 8.11 -29.55
N LEU A 5 -54.56 7.92 -30.00
CA LEU A 5 -53.50 7.27 -29.23
C LEU A 5 -52.95 8.30 -28.23
N GLY A 6 -53.40 8.21 -26.98
CA GLY A 6 -52.95 9.05 -25.87
C GLY A 6 -51.58 8.64 -25.35
N LYS A 7 -50.53 9.16 -25.98
CA LYS A 7 -49.27 9.66 -25.38
C LYS A 7 -48.79 8.98 -24.08
N LEU A 8 -48.03 7.90 -24.21
CA LEU A 8 -46.98 7.53 -23.24
C LEU A 8 -45.68 8.23 -23.67
N ALA A 9 -45.41 9.39 -23.07
CA ALA A 9 -44.11 10.06 -23.22
C ALA A 9 -43.10 9.36 -22.30
N LEU A 10 -42.37 8.39 -22.85
CA LEU A 10 -41.20 7.79 -22.22
C LEU A 10 -40.07 8.83 -22.26
N ALA A 11 -39.89 9.58 -21.18
CA ALA A 11 -38.75 10.48 -21.02
C ALA A 11 -37.48 9.63 -20.81
N ALA A 12 -36.83 9.25 -21.90
CA ALA A 12 -35.50 8.68 -21.89
C ALA A 12 -34.51 9.80 -21.51
N ILE A 13 -34.27 9.96 -20.21
CA ILE A 13 -33.16 10.77 -19.72
C ILE A 13 -31.89 9.96 -19.99
N SER A 14 -31.23 10.29 -21.10
CA SER A 14 -29.86 9.85 -21.39
C SER A 14 -28.94 10.41 -20.31
N LEU A 15 -28.77 9.67 -19.21
CA LEU A 15 -27.77 9.97 -18.20
C LEU A 15 -26.40 9.77 -18.87
N PHE A 16 -25.76 10.87 -19.26
CA PHE A 16 -24.35 10.88 -19.61
C PHE A 16 -23.57 10.45 -18.35
N GLY A 17 -23.19 9.18 -18.31
CA GLY A 17 -22.36 8.62 -17.26
C GLY A 17 -20.98 9.25 -17.32
N ILE A 18 -20.73 10.22 -16.43
CA ILE A 18 -19.37 10.63 -16.11
C ILE A 18 -18.77 9.46 -15.32
N VAL A 19 -17.98 8.61 -15.99
CA VAL A 19 -17.04 7.72 -15.32
C VAL A 19 -15.94 8.57 -14.72
N GLY A 20 -16.22 9.15 -13.56
CA GLY A 20 -15.20 9.77 -12.73
C GLY A 20 -14.38 8.66 -12.08
N ASN A 21 -13.07 8.63 -12.32
CA ASN A 21 -12.18 7.78 -11.54
C ASN A 21 -12.14 8.34 -10.12
N ALA A 22 -12.88 7.71 -9.20
CA ALA A 22 -12.77 7.99 -7.78
C ALA A 22 -11.46 7.37 -7.28
N TYR A 23 -10.40 8.17 -7.18
CA TYR A 23 -9.21 7.77 -6.42
C TYR A 23 -9.59 7.77 -4.94
N ALA A 24 -9.80 6.58 -4.38
CA ALA A 24 -10.02 6.43 -2.95
C ALA A 24 -8.68 6.59 -2.22
N LEU A 25 -8.58 7.60 -1.36
CA LEU A 25 -7.43 7.77 -0.46
C LEU A 25 -7.22 6.49 0.36
N SER A 26 -5.95 6.10 0.53
CA SER A 26 -5.62 4.91 1.32
C SER A 26 -5.92 5.19 2.80
N LEU A 27 -6.48 4.22 3.53
CA LEU A 27 -6.70 4.36 4.97
C LEU A 27 -5.38 4.26 5.75
N THR A 28 -4.42 3.54 5.19
CA THR A 28 -3.07 3.35 5.74
C THR A 28 -2.04 3.46 4.62
N SER A 29 -0.86 4.01 4.95
CA SER A 29 0.32 3.86 4.12
C SER A 29 1.05 2.60 4.56
N THR A 30 1.57 1.83 3.60
CA THR A 30 2.18 0.52 3.84
C THR A 30 3.50 0.38 3.12
N SER A 31 4.44 -0.32 3.74
CA SER A 31 5.74 -0.71 3.18
C SER A 31 5.93 -2.20 3.43
N ILE A 32 6.20 -2.97 2.37
CA ILE A 32 6.56 -4.38 2.44
C ILE A 32 8.00 -4.48 1.95
N LYS A 33 8.88 -4.98 2.82
CA LYS A 33 10.29 -5.16 2.51
C LYS A 33 10.57 -6.64 2.29
N TYR A 34 11.23 -6.95 1.18
CA TYR A 34 11.52 -8.31 0.72
C TYR A 34 12.98 -8.67 1.00
N PHE A 35 13.22 -9.89 1.46
CA PHE A 35 14.55 -10.42 1.79
C PHE A 35 14.79 -11.76 1.12
N ASP A 36 16.02 -11.97 0.67
CA ASP A 36 16.48 -13.28 0.19
C ASP A 36 16.74 -14.27 1.34
N GLU A 37 17.13 -15.49 1.00
CA GLU A 37 17.45 -16.55 1.95
C GLU A 37 18.64 -16.20 2.87
N ASN A 38 19.50 -15.30 2.43
CA ASN A 38 20.68 -14.83 3.16
C ASN A 38 20.34 -13.67 4.13
N GLY A 39 19.10 -13.16 4.11
CA GLY A 39 18.67 -12.02 4.91
C GLY A 39 19.08 -10.67 4.33
N ALA A 40 19.51 -10.61 3.06
CA ALA A 40 19.74 -9.37 2.35
C ALA A 40 18.40 -8.80 1.88
N ILE A 41 18.21 -7.48 2.02
CA ILE A 41 17.04 -6.82 1.46
C ILE A 41 17.16 -6.79 -0.07
N VAL A 42 16.14 -7.25 -0.77
CA VAL A 42 16.15 -7.39 -2.24
C VAL A 42 15.07 -6.61 -2.95
N GLY A 43 14.07 -6.12 -2.22
CA GLY A 43 13.06 -5.25 -2.79
C GLY A 43 12.18 -4.57 -1.76
N GLN A 44 11.35 -3.66 -2.26
CA GLN A 44 10.35 -2.97 -1.47
C GLN A 44 9.12 -2.69 -2.34
N PHE A 45 7.96 -2.95 -1.76
CA PHE A 45 6.68 -2.40 -2.19
C PHE A 45 6.27 -1.30 -1.21
N LEU A 46 5.84 -0.15 -1.71
CA LEU A 46 5.30 0.95 -0.92
C LEU A 46 3.93 1.33 -1.49
N ARG A 47 2.98 1.62 -0.61
CA ARG A 47 1.76 2.36 -0.95
C ARG A 47 1.64 3.57 -0.03
N THR A 48 1.58 4.76 -0.61
CA THR A 48 1.39 6.01 0.13
C THR A 48 -0.08 6.24 0.48
N CYS A 49 -0.35 7.21 1.34
CA CYS A 49 -1.66 7.71 1.73
C CYS A 49 -2.43 8.30 0.55
N GLU A 50 -1.72 8.86 -0.43
CA GLU A 50 -2.27 9.30 -1.71
C GLU A 50 -2.63 8.13 -2.65
N ALA A 51 -2.54 6.89 -2.15
CA ALA A 51 -2.76 5.66 -2.89
C ALA A 51 -1.80 5.48 -4.08
N VAL A 52 -0.64 6.14 -4.05
CA VAL A 52 0.43 5.94 -5.03
C VAL A 52 1.24 4.72 -4.63
N THR A 53 1.41 3.80 -5.56
CA THR A 53 2.20 2.59 -5.36
C THR A 53 3.58 2.74 -5.94
N TYR A 54 4.58 2.21 -5.26
CA TYR A 54 5.93 2.11 -5.75
C TYR A 54 6.43 0.69 -5.54
N HIS A 55 7.15 0.18 -6.53
CA HIS A 55 7.81 -1.11 -6.44
C HIS A 55 9.24 -0.99 -6.94
N GLY A 56 10.20 -1.44 -6.13
CA GLY A 56 11.62 -1.47 -6.46
C GLY A 56 12.24 -2.80 -6.06
N GLY A 57 13.21 -3.28 -6.84
CA GLY A 57 13.92 -4.52 -6.58
C GLY A 57 13.14 -5.77 -6.97
N ASN A 58 13.41 -6.88 -6.30
CA ASN A 58 12.83 -8.19 -6.55
C ASN A 58 11.74 -8.54 -5.51
N THR A 59 10.72 -9.27 -5.92
CA THR A 59 9.66 -9.84 -5.06
C THR A 59 9.93 -11.28 -4.64
N HIS A 60 10.90 -11.95 -5.28
CA HIS A 60 11.32 -13.29 -4.87
C HIS A 60 11.98 -13.19 -3.50
N THR A 61 11.28 -13.71 -2.50
CA THR A 61 11.55 -13.42 -1.10
C THR A 61 11.37 -14.67 -0.25
N ALA A 62 12.30 -14.90 0.66
CA ALA A 62 12.17 -15.92 1.70
C ALA A 62 11.41 -15.38 2.92
N TYR A 63 11.60 -14.08 3.21
CA TYR A 63 11.14 -13.41 4.43
C TYR A 63 10.56 -12.03 4.10
N THR A 64 9.71 -11.48 4.96
CA THR A 64 9.11 -10.16 4.72
C THR A 64 8.93 -9.38 6.02
N ILE A 65 9.00 -8.06 5.93
CA ILE A 65 8.62 -7.15 7.02
C ILE A 65 7.55 -6.20 6.49
N TYR A 66 6.45 -6.09 7.21
CA TYR A 66 5.34 -5.19 6.92
C TYR A 66 5.34 -4.03 7.89
N GLU A 67 5.35 -2.84 7.34
CA GLU A 67 5.23 -1.58 8.05
C GLU A 67 3.95 -0.89 7.60
N ALA A 68 3.20 -0.32 8.54
CA ALA A 68 2.01 0.44 8.20
C ALA A 68 1.82 1.62 9.15
N THR A 69 1.33 2.73 8.63
CA THR A 69 0.97 3.91 9.43
C THR A 69 -0.40 4.42 8.96
N PRO A 70 -1.27 4.94 9.85
CA PRO A 70 -2.60 5.39 9.47
C PRO A 70 -2.51 6.72 8.73
N CYS A 71 -3.31 6.85 7.67
CA CYS A 71 -3.44 8.11 6.93
C CYS A 71 -4.48 8.98 7.63
N GLY A 72 -4.05 10.03 8.33
CA GLY A 72 -4.95 10.91 9.09
C GLY A 72 -5.62 10.20 10.27
N SER A 73 -6.91 10.46 10.50
CA SER A 73 -7.67 9.98 11.67
C SER A 73 -8.24 8.56 11.50
N ASN A 74 -7.46 7.65 10.95
CA ASN A 74 -7.83 6.25 10.73
C ASN A 74 -7.46 5.36 11.93
N PRO A 75 -8.05 4.15 12.07
CA PRO A 75 -7.67 3.23 13.15
C PRO A 75 -6.17 2.97 13.13
N SER A 76 -5.52 3.19 14.28
CA SER A 76 -4.10 2.95 14.41
C SER A 76 -3.79 1.46 14.15
N PRO A 77 -2.81 1.17 13.29
CA PRO A 77 -2.33 -0.19 13.11
C PRO A 77 -1.83 -0.76 14.44
N HIS A 78 -1.99 -2.07 14.61
CA HIS A 78 -1.45 -2.78 15.76
C HIS A 78 0.03 -3.06 15.53
N TYR A 79 0.89 -2.28 16.18
CA TYR A 79 2.32 -2.48 16.12
C TYR A 79 2.73 -3.67 16.98
N ILE A 80 3.45 -4.62 16.37
CA ILE A 80 3.89 -5.85 17.03
C ILE A 80 5.33 -5.74 17.57
N VAL A 81 6.10 -4.78 17.06
CA VAL A 81 7.43 -4.45 17.57
C VAL A 81 7.38 -3.07 18.23
N PRO A 82 7.67 -2.98 19.55
CA PRO A 82 7.68 -1.70 20.27
C PRO A 82 8.60 -0.66 19.61
N GLY A 83 8.11 0.58 19.50
CA GLY A 83 8.89 1.71 18.97
C GLY A 83 9.00 1.77 17.44
N THR A 84 8.37 0.86 16.71
CA THR A 84 8.36 0.82 15.24
C THR A 84 6.94 0.85 14.70
N ILE A 85 6.80 1.00 13.39
CA ILE A 85 5.52 0.84 12.69
C ILE A 85 5.30 -0.57 12.10
N ILE A 86 6.02 -1.57 12.60
CA ILE A 86 5.93 -2.96 12.10
C ILE A 86 4.63 -3.58 12.57
N THR A 87 3.83 -4.09 11.63
CA THR A 87 2.52 -4.71 11.90
C THR A 87 2.51 -6.21 11.65
N ASN A 88 3.42 -6.71 10.82
CA ASN A 88 3.57 -8.13 10.53
C ASN A 88 5.00 -8.42 10.05
N TYR A 89 5.47 -9.65 10.21
CA TYR A 89 6.71 -10.12 9.60
C TYR A 89 6.70 -11.64 9.42
N THR A 90 7.47 -12.12 8.45
CA THR A 90 7.87 -13.52 8.32
C THR A 90 9.39 -13.55 8.34
N LEU A 91 9.97 -14.30 9.27
CA LEU A 91 11.42 -14.41 9.47
C LEU A 91 11.79 -15.87 9.73
N PRO A 92 13.02 -16.29 9.42
CA PRO A 92 13.49 -17.61 9.81
C PRO A 92 13.70 -17.63 11.34
N GLY A 93 13.53 -18.80 11.96
CA GLY A 93 13.57 -18.92 13.43
C GLY A 93 14.88 -18.49 14.10
N PHE A 94 15.98 -18.39 13.35
CA PHE A 94 17.27 -17.92 13.85
C PHE A 94 17.46 -16.40 13.78
N LEU A 95 16.64 -15.68 12.99
CA LEU A 95 16.77 -14.24 12.79
C LEU A 95 15.72 -13.49 13.61
N THR A 96 16.20 -12.63 14.52
CA THR A 96 15.29 -11.78 15.30
C THR A 96 14.83 -10.58 14.47
N ILE A 97 13.63 -10.08 14.76
CA ILE A 97 13.11 -8.88 14.09
C ILE A 97 14.00 -7.65 14.31
N SER A 98 14.63 -7.53 15.49
CA SER A 98 15.59 -6.46 15.78
C SER A 98 16.80 -6.51 14.85
N ALA A 99 17.37 -7.70 14.62
CA ALA A 99 18.48 -7.88 13.69
C ALA A 99 18.07 -7.64 12.23
N ALA A 100 16.87 -8.08 11.84
CA ALA A 100 16.34 -7.85 10.50
C ALA A 100 16.06 -6.36 10.24
N CYS A 101 15.76 -5.57 11.27
CA CYS A 101 15.45 -4.16 11.13
C CYS A 101 16.61 -3.25 10.71
N GLY A 102 17.85 -3.67 10.98
CA GLY A 102 19.05 -2.95 10.50
C GLY A 102 19.07 -2.81 8.98
N PRO A 103 19.17 -3.92 8.22
CA PRO A 103 19.13 -3.87 6.76
C PRO A 103 17.76 -3.46 6.20
N ALA A 104 16.68 -3.70 6.94
CA ALA A 104 15.35 -3.23 6.54
C ALA A 104 15.19 -1.71 6.62
N GLU A 105 16.04 -1.00 7.37
CA GLU A 105 15.80 0.39 7.76
C GLU A 105 14.38 0.56 8.31
N CYS A 106 14.05 -0.23 9.34
CA CYS A 106 12.71 -0.20 9.92
C CYS A 106 12.34 1.20 10.42
N GLU A 107 11.17 1.68 10.04
CA GLU A 107 10.74 3.02 10.41
C GLU A 107 10.23 3.07 11.87
N PRO A 108 10.57 4.12 12.63
CA PRO A 108 10.13 4.27 14.00
C PRO A 108 8.65 4.65 14.07
N ALA A 109 8.02 4.39 15.21
CA ALA A 109 6.67 4.86 15.49
C ALA A 109 6.58 6.40 15.39
N GLY A 110 5.47 6.91 14.85
CA GLY A 110 5.19 8.35 14.75
C GLY A 110 5.66 9.02 13.46
N ILE A 111 6.24 8.27 12.53
CA ILE A 111 6.46 8.76 11.16
C ILE A 111 5.14 8.93 10.40
N ALA A 112 5.09 9.95 9.54
CA ALA A 112 3.90 10.26 8.73
C ALA A 112 3.61 9.15 7.71
N GLU A 113 4.64 8.70 6.98
CA GLU A 113 4.57 7.66 5.94
C GLU A 113 5.91 6.91 5.85
N PRO A 114 5.92 5.59 5.56
CA PRO A 114 7.15 4.85 5.37
C PRO A 114 7.89 5.37 4.13
N ARG A 115 9.22 5.36 4.17
CA ARG A 115 10.05 5.90 3.08
C ARG A 115 10.42 4.83 2.05
N LEU A 116 10.69 5.31 0.83
CA LEU A 116 11.34 4.53 -0.22
C LEU A 116 12.82 4.36 0.12
N LEU A 117 13.33 3.13 0.00
CA LEU A 117 14.75 2.80 0.17
C LEU A 117 15.52 3.13 -1.12
N GLN A 118 15.84 4.41 -1.31
CA GLN A 118 16.41 4.94 -2.56
C GLN A 118 17.88 4.57 -2.78
N ASP A 119 18.59 4.12 -1.74
CA ASP A 119 20.03 3.83 -1.76
C ASP A 119 20.36 2.37 -2.13
N LYS A 120 19.34 1.54 -2.42
CA LYS A 120 19.52 0.09 -2.71
C LYS A 120 19.87 -0.23 -4.17
N GLY A 121 20.02 0.79 -5.01
CA GLY A 121 20.33 0.62 -6.44
C GLY A 121 19.15 0.10 -7.28
N TRP A 122 17.94 0.09 -6.73
CA TRP A 122 16.73 -0.30 -7.45
C TRP A 122 16.12 0.87 -8.20
N THR A 123 15.54 0.60 -9.35
CA THR A 123 14.64 1.54 -10.00
C THR A 123 13.23 1.32 -9.47
N PHE A 124 12.64 2.35 -8.88
CA PHE A 124 11.24 2.30 -8.44
C PHE A 124 10.30 2.60 -9.61
N THR A 125 9.26 1.79 -9.73
CA THR A 125 8.19 1.94 -10.71
C THR A 125 6.87 2.15 -10.00
N ASN A 126 5.97 2.94 -10.60
CA ASN A 126 4.59 3.08 -10.16
C ASN A 126 3.72 2.24 -11.11
N PRO A 127 3.33 1.02 -10.71
CA PRO A 127 2.57 0.11 -11.56
C PRO A 127 1.13 0.56 -11.82
#